data_AF-A0A7C3L0Q0-F1
#
_entry.id   AF-A0A7C3L0Q0-F1
#
_cell.length_a   1.000
_cell.length_b   1.000
_cell.length_c   1.000
_cell.angle_alpha   90.00
_cell.angle_beta   90.00
_cell.angle_gamma   90.00
#
_symmetry.space_group_name_H-M   'P 1'
#
loop_
_entity.id
_entity.type
_entity.pdbx_description
1 polymer ?
#
loop_
_entity_poly.entity_id
_entity_poly.type
_entity_poly.pdbx_seq_one_letter_code
_entity_poly.pdbx_strand_id
1 'polypeptide(L)'
;KPPAWTGPARPAPVPIVSDIRPSDHGEIDLSDVRSSLRSAMWRNVGIERTGAKLRDVKDMLNFWARYTLDKIFDDPLGWEVQNLLLVGALTARSAAWREESRGCHYRLDCLEPRSEFAVHDVWRRGEAEPHAV
;
A
#
# COMPACT_ATOMS: atom_id res chain seq x y z
N LYS A 1 -19.82 -4.69 49.81
CA LYS A 1 -20.17 -5.03 48.39
C LYS A 1 -19.89 -3.77 47.58
N PRO A 2 -18.97 -3.77 46.60
CA PRO A 2 -18.70 -2.56 45.83
C PRO A 2 -19.95 -2.17 45.01
N PRO A 3 -20.17 -0.87 44.74
CA PRO A 3 -21.30 -0.41 43.95
C PRO A 3 -21.23 -0.98 42.53
N ALA A 4 -22.39 -1.40 42.01
CA ALA A 4 -22.52 -1.91 40.66
C ALA A 4 -22.19 -0.78 39.67
N TRP A 5 -21.30 -1.07 38.72
CA TRP A 5 -21.00 -0.19 37.59
C TRP A 5 -22.27 0.08 36.77
N THR A 6 -22.87 1.26 36.90
CA THR A 6 -24.01 1.73 36.08
C THR A 6 -23.51 2.60 34.93
N GLY A 7 -22.70 2.01 34.05
CA GLY A 7 -22.31 2.64 32.78
C GLY A 7 -23.34 2.34 31.67
N PRO A 8 -23.45 3.18 30.63
CA PRO A 8 -24.27 2.86 29.46
C PRO A 8 -23.80 1.54 28.82
N ALA A 9 -24.76 0.72 28.39
CA ALA A 9 -24.46 -0.54 27.72
C ALA A 9 -23.57 -0.29 26.51
N ARG A 10 -22.45 -1.00 26.41
CA ARG A 10 -21.60 -0.96 25.21
C ARG A 10 -22.44 -1.41 24.02
N PRO A 11 -22.41 -0.70 22.87
CA PRO A 11 -23.10 -1.16 21.68
C PRO A 11 -22.59 -2.57 21.33
N ALA A 12 -23.52 -3.46 20.97
CA ALA A 12 -23.17 -4.78 20.50
C ALA A 12 -22.28 -4.66 19.25
N PRO A 13 -21.33 -5.59 19.04
CA PRO A 13 -20.55 -5.63 17.81
C PRO A 13 -21.48 -5.62 16.58
N VAL A 14 -21.22 -4.72 15.64
CA VAL A 14 -21.96 -4.68 14.38
C VAL A 14 -21.50 -5.88 13.53
N PRO A 15 -22.41 -6.73 13.04
CA PRO A 15 -22.03 -7.80 12.14
C PRO A 15 -21.48 -7.20 10.83
N ILE A 16 -20.23 -7.52 10.52
CA ILE A 16 -19.62 -7.15 9.24
C ILE A 16 -19.94 -8.28 8.26
N VAL A 17 -20.86 -8.01 7.33
CA VAL A 17 -21.15 -8.93 6.22
C VAL A 17 -20.26 -8.54 5.05
N SER A 18 -19.32 -9.41 4.69
CA SER A 18 -18.44 -9.23 3.53
C SER A 18 -19.08 -9.85 2.30
N ASP A 19 -19.92 -9.09 1.60
CA ASP A 19 -20.47 -9.50 0.29
C ASP A 19 -19.49 -9.11 -0.82
N ILE A 20 -18.48 -9.95 -1.03
CA ILE A 20 -17.55 -9.82 -2.15
C ILE A 20 -17.98 -10.82 -3.22
N ARG A 21 -18.20 -10.34 -4.45
CA ARG A 21 -18.56 -11.22 -5.56
C ARG A 21 -17.33 -12.03 -5.98
N PRO A 22 -17.48 -13.32 -6.33
CA PRO A 22 -16.42 -14.05 -7.00
C PRO A 22 -15.99 -13.29 -8.25
N SER A 23 -14.69 -13.08 -8.40
CA SER A 23 -14.12 -12.38 -9.55
C SER A 23 -14.14 -13.27 -10.79
N ASP A 24 -14.57 -12.70 -11.92
CA ASP A 24 -14.60 -13.36 -13.24
C ASP A 24 -13.20 -13.52 -13.87
N HIS A 25 -12.17 -12.94 -13.28
CA HIS A 25 -10.80 -13.06 -13.78
C HIS A 25 -10.22 -14.47 -13.50
N GLY A 26 -9.27 -14.94 -14.30
CA GLY A 26 -8.64 -16.27 -14.12
C GLY A 26 -7.93 -16.44 -12.77
N GLU A 27 -7.56 -17.67 -12.43
CA GLU A 27 -6.71 -17.95 -11.26
C GLU A 27 -5.35 -17.29 -11.42
N ILE A 28 -4.85 -16.69 -10.33
CA ILE A 28 -3.52 -16.09 -10.26
C ILE A 28 -2.64 -16.95 -9.37
N ASP A 29 -1.41 -17.21 -9.83
CA ASP A 29 -0.38 -17.80 -8.98
C ASP A 29 0.14 -16.74 -8.00
N LEU A 30 -0.31 -16.84 -6.74
CA LEU A 30 0.08 -15.93 -5.67
C LEU A 30 1.57 -15.99 -5.35
N SER A 31 2.23 -17.14 -5.54
CA SER A 31 3.66 -17.29 -5.33
C SER A 31 4.45 -16.50 -6.37
N ASP A 32 4.00 -16.55 -7.63
CA ASP A 32 4.59 -15.76 -8.70
C ASP A 32 4.38 -14.26 -8.47
N VAL A 33 3.16 -13.84 -8.10
CA VAL A 33 2.88 -12.44 -7.76
C VAL A 33 3.77 -11.95 -6.62
N ARG A 34 3.89 -12.72 -5.53
CA ARG A 34 4.76 -12.36 -4.40
C ARG A 34 6.22 -12.22 -4.82
N SER A 35 6.72 -13.16 -5.63
CA SER A 35 8.10 -13.17 -6.10
C SER A 35 8.39 -12.01 -7.05
N SER A 36 7.45 -11.74 -7.96
CA SER A 36 7.48 -10.63 -8.91
C SER A 36 7.43 -9.27 -8.21
N LEU A 37 6.54 -9.11 -7.23
CA LEU A 37 6.45 -7.92 -6.39
C LEU A 37 7.76 -7.64 -5.67
N ARG A 38 8.34 -8.64 -5.00
CA ARG A 38 9.63 -8.49 -4.31
C ARG A 38 10.73 -8.04 -5.26
N SER A 39 10.84 -8.68 -6.43
CA SER A 39 11.86 -8.36 -7.43
C SER A 39 11.72 -6.92 -7.95
N ALA A 40 10.48 -6.48 -8.17
CA ALA A 40 10.20 -5.13 -8.62
C ALA A 40 10.46 -4.06 -7.57
N MET A 41 10.05 -4.29 -6.32
CA MET A 41 10.32 -3.35 -5.23
C MET A 41 11.83 -3.18 -5.03
N TRP A 42 12.60 -4.27 -5.11
CA TRP A 42 14.06 -4.22 -5.01
C TRP A 42 14.70 -3.39 -6.13
N ARG A 43 14.28 -3.60 -7.39
CA ARG A 43 14.85 -2.90 -8.55
C ARG A 43 14.49 -1.42 -8.63
N ASN A 44 13.27 -1.07 -8.22
CA ASN A 44 12.68 0.24 -8.51
C ASN A 44 12.51 1.15 -7.28
N VAL A 45 12.37 0.55 -6.09
CA VAL A 45 12.09 1.25 -4.81
C VAL A 45 13.17 0.94 -3.76
N GLY A 46 14.32 0.41 -4.21
CA GLY A 46 15.50 0.12 -3.39
C GLY A 46 16.23 1.39 -2.91
N ILE A 47 17.52 1.27 -2.60
CA ILE A 47 18.32 2.37 -2.03
C ILE A 47 18.30 3.60 -2.95
N GLU A 48 18.62 3.40 -4.22
CA GLU A 48 18.66 4.45 -5.24
C GLU A 48 17.39 4.42 -6.10
N ARG A 49 16.74 5.58 -6.20
CA ARG A 49 15.48 5.74 -6.93
C ARG A 49 15.61 6.78 -8.03
N THR A 50 14.75 6.66 -9.03
CA THR A 50 14.56 7.70 -10.06
C THR A 50 13.08 7.81 -10.36
N GLY A 51 12.63 8.98 -10.83
CA GLY A 51 11.24 9.18 -11.23
C GLY A 51 10.78 8.17 -12.29
N ALA A 52 11.66 7.78 -13.22
CA ALA A 52 11.35 6.75 -14.22
C ALA A 52 11.03 5.39 -13.58
N LYS A 53 11.95 4.86 -12.75
CA LYS A 53 11.75 3.58 -12.05
C LYS A 53 10.50 3.58 -11.17
N LEU A 54 10.23 4.71 -10.51
CA LEU A 54 9.06 4.87 -9.64
C LEU A 54 7.75 4.92 -10.43
N ARG A 55 7.73 5.48 -11.64
CA ARG A 55 6.56 5.39 -12.52
C ARG A 55 6.32 3.96 -12.98
N ASP A 56 7.36 3.28 -13.46
CA ASP A 56 7.25 1.91 -13.96
C ASP A 56 6.68 0.94 -12.91
N VAL A 57 7.18 1.02 -11.67
CA VAL A 57 6.69 0.16 -10.58
C VAL A 57 5.26 0.52 -10.18
N LYS A 58 4.88 1.80 -10.19
CA LYS A 58 3.48 2.22 -9.90
C LYS A 58 2.52 1.64 -10.92
N ASP A 59 2.87 1.68 -12.21
CA ASP A 59 2.01 1.16 -13.28
C ASP A 59 1.85 -0.35 -13.18
N MET A 60 2.95 -1.06 -12.91
CA MET A 60 2.92 -2.51 -12.72
C MET A 60 2.16 -2.92 -11.44
N LEU A 61 2.28 -2.18 -10.34
CA LEU A 61 1.48 -2.40 -9.13
C LEU A 61 -0.01 -2.15 -9.38
N ASN A 62 -0.36 -1.06 -10.08
CA ASN A 62 -1.74 -0.77 -10.45
C ASN A 62 -2.32 -1.86 -11.37
N PHE A 63 -1.49 -2.43 -12.27
CA PHE A 63 -1.89 -3.54 -13.11
C PHE A 63 -2.21 -4.79 -12.28
N TRP A 64 -1.29 -5.24 -11.41
CA TRP A 64 -1.53 -6.42 -10.58
C TRP A 64 -2.69 -6.27 -9.60
N ALA A 65 -2.83 -5.08 -9.01
CA ALA A 65 -3.91 -4.77 -8.08
C ALA A 65 -5.31 -5.00 -8.68
N ARG A 66 -5.49 -4.79 -9.99
CA ARG A 66 -6.77 -5.04 -10.69
C ARG A 66 -7.20 -6.50 -10.68
N TYR A 67 -6.25 -7.44 -10.57
CA TYR A 67 -6.52 -8.88 -10.67
C TYR A 67 -6.40 -9.63 -9.33
N THR A 68 -5.85 -8.97 -8.30
CA THR A 68 -5.60 -9.56 -6.99
C THR A 68 -6.45 -8.97 -5.88
N LEU A 69 -6.88 -7.71 -5.98
CA LEU A 69 -7.69 -7.06 -4.94
C LEU A 69 -9.19 -7.31 -5.07
N ASP A 70 -9.64 -7.89 -6.18
CA ASP A 70 -11.02 -8.30 -6.43
C ASP A 70 -11.28 -9.77 -6.05
N LYS A 71 -10.23 -10.49 -5.61
CA LYS A 71 -10.29 -11.89 -5.17
C LYS A 71 -10.57 -12.00 -3.68
N ILE A 72 -11.39 -12.97 -3.30
CA ILE A 72 -11.50 -13.46 -1.92
C ILE A 72 -10.48 -14.57 -1.77
N PHE A 73 -9.66 -14.51 -0.73
CA PHE A 73 -8.72 -15.56 -0.41
C PHE A 73 -9.13 -16.26 0.89
N ASP A 74 -9.13 -17.58 0.85
CA ASP A 74 -9.48 -18.43 2.00
C ASP A 74 -8.24 -18.86 2.81
N ASP A 75 -7.04 -18.47 2.36
CA ASP A 75 -5.75 -18.81 2.97
C ASP A 75 -4.92 -17.56 3.33
N PRO A 76 -4.15 -17.56 4.44
CA PRO A 76 -3.30 -16.43 4.84
C PRO A 76 -2.38 -15.90 3.75
N LEU A 77 -1.85 -16.76 2.87
CA LEU A 77 -0.94 -16.34 1.80
C LEU A 77 -1.59 -15.31 0.88
N GLY A 78 -2.88 -15.48 0.54
CA GLY A 78 -3.60 -14.53 -0.30
C GLY A 78 -3.74 -13.16 0.35
N TRP A 79 -4.09 -13.14 1.64
CA TRP A 79 -4.17 -11.90 2.43
C TRP A 79 -2.82 -11.20 2.56
N GLU A 80 -1.74 -11.96 2.80
CA GLU A 80 -0.39 -11.42 2.83
C GLU A 80 -0.01 -10.75 1.50
N VAL A 81 -0.30 -11.40 0.37
CA VAL A 81 0.01 -10.85 -0.96
C VAL A 81 -0.79 -9.56 -1.22
N GLN A 82 -2.08 -9.51 -0.88
CA GLN A 82 -2.86 -8.29 -0.99
C GLN A 82 -2.29 -7.14 -0.14
N ASN A 83 -1.90 -7.43 1.10
CA ASN A 83 -1.29 -6.44 1.99
C ASN A 83 0.05 -5.95 1.45
N LEU A 84 0.90 -6.85 0.95
CA LEU A 84 2.18 -6.49 0.33
C LEU A 84 2.00 -5.62 -0.90
N LEU A 85 1.01 -5.91 -1.76
CA LEU A 85 0.68 -5.07 -2.91
C LEU A 85 0.22 -3.67 -2.50
N LEU A 86 -0.65 -3.59 -1.49
CA LEU A 86 -1.13 -2.31 -0.96
C LEU A 86 0.02 -1.48 -0.38
N VAL A 87 0.83 -2.07 0.50
CA VAL A 87 1.98 -1.38 1.12
C VAL A 87 3.00 -0.98 0.05
N GLY A 88 3.32 -1.87 -0.88
CA GLY A 88 4.22 -1.56 -1.99
C GLY A 88 3.74 -0.39 -2.84
N ALA A 89 2.44 -0.33 -3.14
CA ALA A 89 1.83 0.79 -3.86
C ALA A 89 1.92 2.11 -3.08
N LEU A 90 1.65 2.10 -1.77
CA LEU A 90 1.77 3.29 -0.92
C LEU A 90 3.22 3.77 -0.83
N THR A 91 4.18 2.85 -0.65
CA THR A 91 5.61 3.19 -0.63
C THR A 91 6.07 3.79 -1.97
N ALA A 92 5.69 3.19 -3.10
CA ALA A 92 6.06 3.70 -4.41
C ALA A 92 5.44 5.09 -4.70
N ARG A 93 4.19 5.31 -4.27
CA ARG A 93 3.51 6.61 -4.39
C ARG A 93 4.17 7.70 -3.55
N SER A 94 4.45 7.41 -2.29
CA SER A 94 5.17 8.31 -1.38
C SER A 94 6.54 8.68 -1.96
N ALA A 95 7.34 7.69 -2.37
CA ALA A 95 8.65 7.94 -2.97
C ALA A 95 8.58 8.75 -4.28
N ALA A 96 7.55 8.54 -5.10
CA ALA A 96 7.35 9.28 -6.34
C ALA A 96 6.97 10.75 -6.09
N TRP A 97 6.09 10.99 -5.11
CA TRP A 97 5.67 12.34 -4.73
C TRP A 97 6.80 13.16 -4.10
N ARG A 98 7.68 12.52 -3.31
CA ARG A 98 8.85 13.18 -2.72
C ARG A 98 9.97 13.36 -3.75
N GLU A 99 9.95 14.47 -4.48
CA GLU A 99 11.00 14.88 -5.43
C GLU A 99 12.17 15.58 -4.72
N GLU A 100 12.74 14.89 -3.73
CA GLU A 100 13.94 15.27 -2.97
C GLU A 100 14.75 14.03 -2.58
N SER A 101 15.90 14.25 -1.94
CA SER A 101 16.61 13.21 -1.20
C SER A 101 16.77 13.64 0.26
N ARG A 102 16.38 12.75 1.18
CA ARG A 102 16.43 12.99 2.63
C ARG A 102 16.50 11.66 3.39
N GLY A 103 17.55 11.47 4.20
CA GLY A 103 17.74 10.23 4.96
C GLY A 103 17.82 9.00 4.05
N CYS A 104 16.99 7.98 4.31
CA CYS A 104 16.95 6.75 3.52
C CYS A 104 16.20 6.88 2.17
N HIS A 105 15.51 8.00 1.94
CA HIS A 105 14.90 8.32 0.65
C HIS A 105 15.93 9.02 -0.22
N TYR A 106 16.53 8.30 -1.17
CA TYR A 106 17.57 8.82 -2.06
C TYR A 106 17.13 8.70 -3.52
N ARG A 107 17.10 9.85 -4.21
CA ARG A 107 16.69 10.01 -5.61
C ARG A 107 17.84 10.60 -6.43
N LEU A 108 18.31 9.85 -7.41
CA LEU A 108 19.41 10.27 -8.29
C LEU A 108 19.04 11.49 -9.16
N ASP A 109 17.75 11.71 -9.39
CA ASP A 109 17.19 12.83 -10.15
C ASP A 109 16.80 14.04 -9.27
N CYS A 110 16.87 13.91 -7.94
CA CYS A 110 16.52 14.96 -6.97
C CYS A 110 17.45 14.85 -5.74
N LEU A 111 18.72 15.23 -5.90
CA LEU A 111 19.78 14.94 -4.91
C LEU A 111 19.68 15.74 -3.61
N GLU A 112 19.08 16.92 -3.66
CA GLU A 112 19.04 17.84 -2.52
C GLU A 112 17.70 17.76 -1.77
N PRO A 113 17.70 17.96 -0.44
CA PRO A 113 16.48 18.15 0.32
C PRO A 113 15.79 19.45 -0.08
N ARG A 114 14.46 19.46 -0.15
CA ARG A 114 13.66 20.66 -0.47
C ARG A 114 12.71 20.99 0.68
N SER A 115 12.53 22.28 0.97
CA SER A 115 11.70 22.74 2.09
C SER A 115 10.22 22.40 1.92
N GLU A 116 9.71 22.40 0.68
CA GLU A 116 8.33 22.01 0.35
C GLU A 116 8.00 20.56 0.74
N PHE A 117 9.00 19.68 0.82
CA PHE A 117 8.84 18.29 1.24
C PHE A 117 9.21 18.06 2.71
N ALA A 118 9.52 19.10 3.49
CA ALA A 118 9.80 18.98 4.93
C ALA A 118 8.52 18.76 5.77
N VAL A 119 7.71 17.79 5.37
CA VAL A 119 6.41 17.40 5.92
C VAL A 119 6.31 15.87 5.98
N HIS A 120 5.32 15.37 6.71
CA HIS A 120 4.90 13.98 6.63
C HIS A 120 3.80 13.84 5.56
N ASP A 121 4.01 12.95 4.58
CA ASP A 121 3.01 12.65 3.55
C ASP A 121 2.13 11.46 4.00
N VAL A 122 0.86 11.75 4.26
CA VAL A 122 -0.13 10.76 4.71
C VAL A 122 -0.97 10.32 3.52
N TRP A 123 -0.86 9.03 3.19
CA TRP A 123 -1.60 8.42 2.08
C TRP A 123 -2.83 7.67 2.57
N ARG A 124 -3.96 7.91 1.90
CA ARG A 124 -5.20 7.17 2.10
C ARG A 124 -5.63 6.46 0.82
N ARG A 125 -6.12 5.23 0.96
CA ARG A 125 -6.71 4.50 -0.17
C ARG A 125 -7.89 5.29 -0.75
N GLY A 126 -7.91 5.41 -2.08
CA GLY A 126 -8.93 6.14 -2.83
C GLY A 126 -8.55 7.59 -3.15
N GLU A 127 -7.48 8.10 -2.56
CA GLU A 127 -6.97 9.44 -2.84
C GLU A 127 -5.83 9.39 -3.85
N ALA A 128 -5.78 10.40 -4.72
CA ALA A 128 -4.76 10.51 -5.76
C ALA A 128 -3.47 11.16 -5.25
N GLU A 129 -3.58 12.03 -4.25
CA GLU A 129 -2.49 12.82 -3.66
C GLU A 129 -2.46 12.60 -2.14
N PRO A 130 -1.30 12.77 -1.48
CA PRO A 130 -1.20 12.70 -0.03
C PRO A 130 -1.68 13.98 0.64
N HIS A 131 -2.02 13.86 1.93
CA HIS A 131 -2.13 15.02 2.82
C HIS A 131 -0.78 15.30 3.47
N ALA A 132 -0.30 16.53 3.35
CA ALA A 132 0.89 16.99 4.07
C ALA A 132 0.51 17.43 5.48
N VAL A 133 1.20 16.89 6.49
CA VAL A 133 1.07 17.23 7.92
C VAL A 133 2.41 17.57 8.55
#